data_AF-A0A3B9EW67-F1
#
_entry.id   AF-A0A3B9EW67-F1
#
_cell.length_a   1.000
_cell.length_b   1.000
_cell.length_c   1.000
_cell.angle_alpha   90.00
_cell.angle_beta   90.00
_cell.angle_gamma   90.00
#
_symmetry.space_group_name_H-M   'P 1'
#
loop_
_entity.id
_entity.type
_entity.pdbx_description
1 polymer ?
#
loop_
_entity_poly.entity_id
_entity_poly.type
_entity_poly.pdbx_seq_one_letter_code
_entity_poly.pdbx_strand_id
1 'polypeptide(L)' 'AVMADDGKIEERNINFNSTSSMDNLITEETTLKDYTARIIQHFLDKYDRNVVKVAKKLDIGKSTIYRMIKNDELTI' A
#
# COMPACT_ATOMS: atom_id res chain seq x y z
N ALA A 1 21.19 -9.09 -5.37
CA ALA A 1 22.51 -9.68 -5.10
C ALA A 1 23.40 -8.59 -4.51
N VAL A 2 24.07 -8.85 -3.39
CA VAL A 2 25.03 -7.90 -2.81
C VAL A 2 26.42 -8.34 -3.27
N MET A 3 27.10 -7.48 -4.03
CA MET A 3 28.51 -7.68 -4.40
C MET A 3 29.36 -7.05 -3.30
N ALA A 4 30.18 -7.88 -2.64
CA ALA A 4 31.21 -7.44 -1.72
C ALA A 4 32.56 -7.57 -2.43
N ASP A 5 33.37 -6.53 -2.38
CA ASP A 5 34.78 -6.62 -2.75
C ASP A 5 35.55 -7.10 -1.51
N ASP A 6 36.45 -8.05 -1.69
CA ASP A 6 37.38 -8.53 -0.65
C ASP A 6 36.77 -9.30 0.55
N GLY A 7 35.55 -9.83 0.40
CA GLY A 7 34.93 -10.71 1.39
C GLY A 7 34.51 -10.03 2.70
N LYS A 8 34.52 -8.69 2.76
CA LYS A 8 33.99 -7.89 3.87
C LYS A 8 32.79 -7.08 3.40
N ILE A 9 31.69 -7.19 4.15
CA ILE A 9 30.48 -6.40 3.92
C ILE A 9 30.68 -5.07 4.66
N GLU A 10 30.77 -3.98 3.92
CA GLU A 10 30.78 -2.62 4.48
C GLU A 10 29.38 -2.00 4.46
N GLU A 11 29.14 -0.96 5.26
CA GLU A 11 27.81 -0.31 5.34
C GLU A 11 27.28 0.12 3.96
N ARG A 12 28.17 0.59 3.09
CA ARG A 12 27.85 0.97 1.70
C ARG A 12 27.42 -0.20 0.80
N ASN A 13 27.67 -1.45 1.22
CA ASN A 13 27.24 -2.65 0.49
C ASN A 13 25.82 -3.08 0.87
N ILE A 14 25.25 -2.53 1.94
CA ILE A 14 23.88 -2.81 2.37
C ILE A 14 22.92 -1.94 1.56
N ASN A 15 22.50 -2.44 0.39
CA ASN A 15 21.36 -1.86 -0.33
C ASN A 15 20.06 -2.38 0.29
N PHE A 16 19.49 -1.60 1.19
CA PHE A 16 18.15 -1.85 1.73
C PHE A 16 17.12 -1.45 0.65
N ASN A 17 16.86 -2.36 -0.29
CA ASN A 17 15.62 -2.29 -1.07
C ASN A 17 14.49 -2.60 -0.09
N SER A 18 13.99 -1.59 0.62
CA SER A 18 12.70 -1.71 1.28
C SER A 18 11.71 -2.10 0.21
N THR A 19 11.28 -3.36 0.20
CA THR A 19 10.22 -3.85 -0.68
C THR A 19 9.09 -2.83 -0.53
N SER A 20 8.84 -2.09 -1.60
CA SER A 20 7.91 -0.97 -1.57
C SER A 20 6.59 -1.54 -1.06
N SER A 21 5.85 -0.86 -0.17
CA SER A 21 4.54 -1.38 0.26
C SER A 21 3.59 -1.63 -0.94
N MET A 22 3.90 -1.02 -2.09
CA MET A 22 3.29 -1.25 -3.40
C MET A 22 3.64 -2.62 -4.03
N ASP A 23 4.86 -3.11 -3.86
CA ASP A 23 5.31 -4.40 -4.43
C ASP A 23 4.51 -5.55 -3.79
N ASN A 24 4.28 -5.49 -2.46
CA ASN A 24 3.41 -6.43 -1.75
C ASN A 24 1.94 -6.34 -2.20
N LEU A 25 1.52 -5.20 -2.74
CA LEU A 25 0.13 -4.95 -3.15
C LEU A 25 -0.21 -5.67 -4.47
N ILE A 26 0.80 -5.99 -5.30
CA ILE A 26 0.65 -6.60 -6.63
C ILE A 26 1.18 -8.05 -6.67
N THR A 27 1.90 -8.52 -5.65
CA THR A 27 2.45 -9.88 -5.61
C THR A 27 1.41 -11.01 -5.49
N GLU A 28 0.19 -10.70 -5.07
CA GLU A 28 -0.89 -11.70 -4.96
C GLU A 28 -1.96 -11.46 -6.02
N GLU A 29 -2.17 -12.44 -6.90
CA GLU A 29 -3.27 -12.40 -7.86
C GLU A 29 -4.62 -12.42 -7.12
N THR A 30 -5.42 -11.38 -7.34
CA THR A 30 -6.74 -11.22 -6.74
C THR A 30 -7.70 -10.50 -7.69
N THR A 31 -8.95 -10.30 -7.30
CA THR A 31 -9.92 -9.62 -8.14
C THR A 31 -9.60 -8.12 -8.24
N LEU A 32 -10.02 -7.45 -9.32
CA LEU A 32 -9.88 -6.00 -9.44
C LEU A 32 -10.55 -5.25 -8.26
N LYS A 33 -11.64 -5.81 -7.73
CA LYS A 33 -12.33 -5.28 -6.56
C LYS A 33 -11.42 -5.31 -5.33
N ASP A 34 -10.73 -6.41 -5.09
CA ASP A 34 -9.83 -6.58 -3.95
C ASP A 34 -8.59 -5.68 -4.08
N TYR A 35 -8.02 -5.55 -5.28
CA TYR A 35 -6.96 -4.57 -5.53
C TYR A 35 -7.43 -3.15 -5.20
N THR A 36 -8.63 -2.78 -5.64
CA THR A 36 -9.21 -1.47 -5.37
C THR A 36 -9.36 -1.24 -3.87
N ALA A 37 -9.88 -2.23 -3.12
CA ALA A 37 -10.00 -2.16 -1.67
C ALA A 37 -8.63 -2.00 -0.99
N ARG A 38 -7.62 -2.79 -1.39
CA ARG A 38 -6.24 -2.70 -0.87
C ARG A 38 -5.63 -1.32 -1.10
N ILE A 39 -5.81 -0.73 -2.30
CA ILE A 39 -5.32 0.62 -2.62
C ILE A 39 -6.00 1.66 -1.71
N ILE A 40 -7.33 1.58 -1.56
CA ILE A 40 -8.08 2.52 -0.73
C ILE A 40 -7.66 2.38 0.74
N GLN A 41 -7.51 1.15 1.25
CA GLN A 41 -7.06 0.87 2.61
C GLN A 41 -5.67 1.46 2.86
N HIS A 42 -4.72 1.23 1.96
CA HIS A 42 -3.38 1.80 2.07
C HIS A 42 -3.40 3.34 2.20
N PHE A 43 -4.27 4.00 1.44
CA PHE A 43 -4.43 5.46 1.54
C PHE A 43 -5.14 5.88 2.83
N LEU A 44 -6.10 5.11 3.33
CA LEU A 44 -6.73 5.37 4.64
C LEU A 44 -5.69 5.28 5.75
N ASP A 45 -4.87 4.22 5.78
CA ASP A 45 -3.82 4.04 6.78
C ASP A 45 -2.78 5.17 6.71
N LYS A 46 -2.38 5.56 5.49
CA LYS A 46 -1.42 6.65 5.24
C LYS A 46 -1.93 8.03 5.68
N TYR A 47 -3.25 8.22 5.77
CA TYR A 47 -3.87 9.51 6.07
C TYR A 47 -4.74 9.47 7.33
N ASP A 48 -4.37 8.64 8.32
CA ASP A 48 -5.02 8.56 9.64
C ASP A 48 -6.53 8.32 9.54
N ARG A 49 -6.94 7.47 8.60
CA ARG A 49 -8.33 7.13 8.27
C ARG A 49 -9.19 8.32 7.86
N ASN A 50 -8.58 9.40 7.39
CA ASN A 50 -9.31 10.57 6.91
C ASN A 50 -9.98 10.30 5.56
N VAL A 51 -11.23 9.81 5.62
CA VAL A 51 -12.06 9.48 4.45
C VAL A 51 -12.18 10.65 3.46
N VAL A 52 -12.31 11.88 3.95
CA VAL A 52 -12.45 13.07 3.08
C VAL A 52 -11.17 13.32 2.27
N LYS A 53 -10.02 13.20 2.92
CA LYS A 53 -8.71 13.36 2.29
C LYS A 53 -8.44 12.25 1.28
N VAL A 54 -8.76 11.00 1.62
CA VAL A 54 -8.60 9.85 0.72
C VAL A 54 -9.52 9.96 -0.49
N ALA A 55 -10.79 10.28 -0.29
CA ALA A 55 -11.76 10.50 -1.36
C ALA A 55 -11.26 11.52 -2.39
N LYS A 56 -10.71 12.66 -1.91
CA LYS A 56 -10.13 13.67 -2.77
C LYS A 56 -8.84 13.21 -3.46
N LYS A 57 -8.01 12.41 -2.79
CA LYS A 57 -6.72 11.93 -3.31
C LYS A 57 -6.87 10.86 -4.39
N LEU A 58 -7.87 9.99 -4.25
CA LEU A 58 -8.15 8.90 -5.18
C LEU A 58 -9.23 9.26 -6.21
N ASP A 59 -9.78 10.47 -6.14
CA ASP A 59 -10.91 10.93 -6.96
C ASP A 59 -12.11 9.97 -6.92
N ILE A 60 -12.48 9.55 -5.71
CA ILE A 60 -13.63 8.66 -5.46
C ILE A 60 -14.65 9.32 -4.54
N GLY A 61 -15.92 9.00 -4.75
CA GLY A 61 -17.00 9.52 -3.91
C GLY A 61 -16.86 9.06 -2.45
N LYS A 62 -17.08 9.97 -1.50
CA LYS A 62 -17.14 9.63 -0.06
C LYS A 62 -18.14 8.50 0.21
N SER A 63 -19.29 8.53 -0.46
CA SER A 63 -20.31 7.49 -0.38
C SER A 63 -19.80 6.11 -0.80
N THR A 64 -18.89 6.04 -1.78
CA THR A 64 -18.24 4.79 -2.19
C THR A 64 -17.40 4.23 -1.05
N ILE A 65 -16.54 5.05 -0.43
CA ILE A 65 -15.70 4.60 0.70
C ILE A 65 -16.57 4.16 1.88
N TYR A 66 -17.59 4.95 2.26
CA TYR A 66 -18.50 4.56 3.35
C TYR A 66 -19.29 3.28 3.05
N ARG A 67 -19.72 3.06 1.80
CA ARG A 67 -20.37 1.80 1.39
C ARG A 67 -19.41 0.62 1.53
N MET A 68 -18.15 0.79 1.12
CA MET A 68 -17.14 -0.26 1.23
C MET A 68 -16.84 -0.59 2.71
N ILE A 69 -16.72 0.43 3.58
CA ILE A 69 -16.60 0.21 5.04
C ILE A 69 -17.82 -0.55 5.58
N LYS A 70 -19.03 -0.17 5.19
CA LYS A 70 -20.27 -0.85 5.63
C LYS A 70 -20.36 -2.31 5.17
N ASN A 71 -19.75 -2.63 4.03
CA ASN A 71 -19.68 -3.98 3.48
C ASN A 71 -18.50 -4.79 4.03
N ASP A 72 -17.79 -4.28 5.04
CA ASP A 72 -16.57 -4.89 5.60
C ASP A 72 -15.44 -5.07 4.57
N GLU A 73 -15.46 -4.29 3.49
CA GLU A 73 -14.41 -4.29 2.45
C GLU A 73 -13.20 -3.42 2.85
N LEU A 74 -13.40 -2.50 3.81
CA LEU A 74 -12.39 -1.58 4.32
C LEU A 74 -12.49 -1.48 5.84
N THR A 75 -11.37 -1.29 6.51
CA THR A 75 -11.28 -1.10 7.96
C THR A 75 -10.90 0.33 8.28
N ILE A 76 -11.70 0.99 9.12
CA ILE A 76 -11.36 2.26 9.78
C ILE A 76 -10.96 2.00 11.22
#